data_AF-A0A943AGR2-F1
#
_entry.id   AF-A0A943AGR2-F1
#
_cell.length_a   1.000
_cell.length_b   1.000
_cell.length_c   1.000
_cell.angle_alpha   90.00
_cell.angle_beta   90.00
_cell.angle_gamma   90.00
#
_symmetry.space_group_name_H-M   'P 1'
#
loop_
_entity.id
_entity.type
_entity.pdbx_description
1 polymer ?
#
loop_
_entity_poly.entity_id
_entity_poly.type
_entity_poly.pdbx_seq_one_letter_code
_entity_poly.pdbx_strand_id
1 'polypeptide(L)'
;MAFGMKNILQGGLSANYSEAPLEELEKEYGMYLMDNEKITMGFKLVRDSLIFTDKRIIFTDKQGATGTKMSVESINLNSIIDVKMETSGFGFDDSEITFTYITSPYFKSNNVTCASHKLEFPKKFNVQPLYKLLLELAYKNHEHLNG
;
A
#
# COMPACT_ATOMS: atom_id res chain seq x y z
N MET A 1 30.23 -10.55 9.65
CA MET A 1 29.01 -11.15 9.10
C MET A 1 28.31 -10.09 8.27
N ALA A 2 28.30 -10.25 6.95
CA ALA A 2 27.81 -9.26 6.00
C ALA A 2 26.41 -9.67 5.52
N PHE A 3 25.41 -8.84 5.78
CA PHE A 3 24.13 -8.87 5.09
C PHE A 3 24.12 -7.71 4.09
N GLY A 4 24.54 -8.01 2.86
CA GLY A 4 24.48 -7.08 1.74
C GLY A 4 23.14 -7.18 1.04
N MET A 5 22.35 -6.11 1.09
CA MET A 5 21.18 -5.91 0.24
C MET A 5 21.55 -4.83 -0.77
N LYS A 6 22.01 -5.24 -1.96
CA LYS A 6 22.25 -4.35 -3.09
C LYS A 6 22.09 -5.14 -4.38
N ASN A 7 21.18 -4.66 -5.24
CA ASN A 7 21.04 -4.85 -6.70
C ASN A 7 19.64 -5.30 -7.11
N ILE A 8 18.75 -4.35 -7.44
CA ILE A 8 17.93 -4.38 -8.66
C ILE A 8 17.67 -2.93 -9.09
N LEU A 9 18.51 -2.38 -9.97
CA LEU A 9 18.22 -1.14 -10.71
C LEU A 9 19.17 -1.09 -11.91
N GLN A 10 18.76 -1.69 -13.04
CA GLN A 10 19.33 -1.37 -14.36
C GLN A 10 18.25 -1.46 -15.45
N GLY A 11 17.91 -0.30 -16.01
CA GLY A 11 17.73 -0.13 -17.46
C GLY A 11 16.30 -0.09 -18.00
N GLY A 12 15.93 1.07 -18.55
CA GLY A 12 14.97 1.18 -19.66
C GLY A 12 13.86 2.22 -19.45
N LEU A 13 13.93 3.35 -20.17
CA LEU A 13 12.84 4.31 -20.29
C LEU A 13 11.56 3.62 -20.76
N SER A 14 10.67 3.43 -19.82
CA SER A 14 9.28 3.05 -19.92
C SER A 14 8.66 3.73 -18.71
N ALA A 15 7.54 4.42 -18.86
CA ALA A 15 6.82 4.99 -17.72
C ALA A 15 6.34 3.82 -16.84
N ASN A 16 7.25 3.32 -16.01
CA ASN A 16 7.12 2.12 -15.21
C ASN A 16 6.67 2.54 -13.81
N TYR A 17 5.47 2.13 -13.43
CA TYR A 17 5.04 2.07 -12.03
C TYR A 17 6.13 1.36 -11.25
N SER A 18 6.81 2.13 -10.42
CA SER A 18 8.01 1.74 -9.69
C SER A 18 7.84 2.24 -8.27
N GLU A 19 8.39 1.50 -7.32
CA GLU A 19 8.60 1.99 -5.96
C GLU A 19 9.22 3.39 -6.07
N ALA A 20 8.53 4.39 -5.54
CA ALA A 20 9.00 5.77 -5.65
C ALA A 20 10.18 5.95 -4.68
N PRO A 21 11.24 6.69 -5.07
CA PRO A 21 12.34 6.99 -4.18
C PRO A 21 11.84 7.63 -2.89
N LEU A 22 12.38 7.18 -1.74
CA LEU A 22 11.97 7.70 -0.43
C LEU A 22 12.11 9.22 -0.35
N GLU A 23 13.18 9.79 -0.91
CA GLU A 23 13.40 11.25 -0.96
C GLU A 23 12.28 12.00 -1.70
N GLU A 24 11.75 11.41 -2.78
CA GLU A 24 10.65 12.00 -3.55
C GLU A 24 9.33 11.90 -2.76
N LEU A 25 9.09 10.76 -2.12
CA LEU A 25 7.93 10.54 -1.26
C LEU A 25 7.94 11.46 -0.04
N GLU A 26 9.08 11.65 0.62
CA GLU A 26 9.22 12.57 1.74
C GLU A 26 8.99 14.02 1.30
N LYS A 27 9.48 14.40 0.13
CA LYS A 27 9.26 15.75 -0.41
C LYS A 27 7.79 16.01 -0.74
N GLU A 28 7.08 15.05 -1.31
CA GLU A 28 5.68 15.22 -1.74
C GLU A 28 4.67 14.97 -0.62
N TYR A 29 4.93 13.99 0.25
CA TYR A 29 3.99 13.51 1.25
C TYR A 29 4.43 13.72 2.70
N GLY A 30 5.63 14.26 2.94
CA GLY A 30 6.17 14.51 4.28
C GLY A 30 5.28 15.39 5.15
N MET A 31 4.51 16.29 4.55
CA MET A 31 3.55 17.15 5.25
C MET A 31 2.37 16.39 5.88
N TYR A 32 2.14 15.14 5.50
CA TYR A 32 1.06 14.29 6.03
C TYR A 32 1.53 13.35 7.15
N LEU A 33 2.83 13.33 7.44
CA LEU A 33 3.42 12.48 8.48
C LEU A 33 3.13 13.06 9.87
N MET A 34 2.86 12.17 10.82
CA MET A 34 2.88 12.52 12.24
C MET A 34 4.32 12.73 12.71
N ASP A 35 4.48 13.39 13.85
CA ASP A 35 5.78 13.51 14.50
C ASP A 35 6.46 12.14 14.67
N ASN A 36 7.73 12.06 14.24
CA ASN A 36 8.55 10.85 14.26
C ASN A 36 7.98 9.65 13.47
N GLU A 37 7.05 9.88 12.54
CA GLU A 37 6.65 8.87 11.54
C GLU A 37 7.62 8.90 10.36
N LYS A 38 7.98 7.72 9.82
CA LYS A 38 8.93 7.59 8.71
C LYS A 38 8.33 6.79 7.58
N ILE A 39 8.52 7.28 6.35
CA ILE A 39 8.15 6.53 5.14
C ILE A 39 9.13 5.36 4.99
N THR A 40 8.59 4.15 4.82
CA THR A 40 9.36 2.92 4.65
C THR A 40 9.40 2.48 3.19
N MET A 41 8.33 2.74 2.44
CA MET A 41 8.23 2.52 0.99
C MET A 41 7.00 3.24 0.44
N GLY A 42 6.89 3.36 -0.88
CA GLY A 42 5.65 3.85 -1.48
C GLY A 42 5.54 3.53 -2.96
N PHE A 43 4.30 3.40 -3.40
CA PHE A 43 3.93 3.05 -4.76
C PHE A 43 3.11 4.18 -5.35
N LYS A 44 3.57 4.74 -6.47
CA LYS A 44 2.77 5.67 -7.26
C LYS A 44 2.03 4.90 -8.34
N LEU A 45 0.72 4.92 -8.27
CA LEU A 45 -0.20 4.50 -9.32
C LEU A 45 -0.52 5.73 -10.20
N VAL A 46 -1.32 5.59 -11.27
CA VAL A 46 -1.57 6.72 -12.20
C VAL A 46 -2.16 7.93 -11.49
N ARG A 47 -3.24 7.69 -10.74
CA ARG A 47 -3.98 8.73 -10.02
C ARG A 47 -3.74 8.67 -8.52
N ASP A 48 -3.36 7.50 -8.04
CA ASP A 48 -3.31 7.20 -6.61
C ASP A 48 -1.88 7.01 -6.14
N SER A 49 -1.65 7.19 -4.85
CA SER A 49 -0.38 6.82 -4.22
C SER A 49 -0.63 6.07 -2.93
N LEU A 50 0.16 5.03 -2.73
CA LEU A 50 0.11 4.15 -1.57
C LEU A 50 1.45 4.26 -0.85
N ILE A 51 1.49 5.03 0.24
CA ILE A 51 2.71 5.31 0.99
C ILE A 51 2.66 4.51 2.28
N PHE A 52 3.63 3.62 2.49
CA PHE A 52 3.79 2.87 3.72
C PHE A 52 4.71 3.63 4.66
N THR A 53 4.30 3.77 5.91
CA THR A 53 5.13 4.28 6.99
C THR A 53 5.48 3.18 7.98
N ASP A 54 6.12 3.53 9.09
CA ASP A 54 6.29 2.64 10.24
C ASP A 54 5.00 2.41 11.04
N LYS A 55 3.92 3.15 10.75
CA LYS A 55 2.67 3.16 11.54
C LYS A 55 1.42 2.80 10.71
N ARG A 56 1.30 3.34 9.50
CA ARG A 56 0.09 3.28 8.67
C ARG A 56 0.41 3.27 7.18
N ILE A 57 -0.59 2.95 6.39
CA ILE A 57 -0.64 3.25 4.96
C ILE A 57 -1.33 4.61 4.81
N ILE A 58 -0.68 5.53 4.10
CA ILE A 58 -1.30 6.76 3.61
C ILE A 58 -1.71 6.50 2.17
N PHE A 59 -3.01 6.55 1.90
CA PHE A 59 -3.56 6.45 0.55
C PHE A 59 -3.96 7.85 0.09
N THR A 60 -3.51 8.23 -1.10
CA THR A 60 -3.91 9.50 -1.71
C THR A 60 -4.57 9.26 -3.04
N ASP A 61 -5.72 9.86 -3.29
CA ASP A 61 -6.43 9.82 -4.57
C ASP A 61 -6.61 11.25 -5.11
N LYS A 62 -6.07 11.49 -6.32
CA LYS A 62 -6.21 12.78 -7.02
C LYS A 62 -7.56 12.82 -7.76
N GLN A 63 -8.49 13.61 -7.24
CA GLN A 63 -9.84 13.78 -7.74
C GLN A 63 -10.00 15.01 -8.66
N GLY A 64 -10.89 14.90 -9.64
CA GLY A 64 -11.34 16.00 -10.50
C GLY A 64 -10.49 16.20 -11.77
N ALA A 65 -11.09 16.88 -12.77
CA ALA A 65 -10.49 17.03 -14.11
C ALA A 65 -9.15 17.80 -14.12
N THR A 66 -8.89 18.63 -13.11
CA THR A 66 -7.64 19.39 -12.96
C THR A 66 -6.62 18.71 -12.04
N GLY A 67 -7.00 17.61 -11.36
CA GLY A 67 -6.14 16.90 -10.41
C GLY A 67 -5.74 17.71 -9.16
N THR A 68 -6.40 18.84 -8.91
CA THR A 68 -6.07 19.77 -7.80
C THR A 68 -6.67 19.35 -6.47
N LYS A 69 -7.77 18.58 -6.48
CA LYS A 69 -8.36 18.02 -5.27
C LYS A 69 -7.69 16.69 -4.98
N MET A 70 -7.18 16.51 -3.77
CA MET A 70 -6.62 15.24 -3.31
C MET A 70 -7.37 14.81 -2.06
N SER A 71 -7.80 13.55 -2.02
CA SER A 71 -8.20 12.89 -0.78
C SER A 71 -6.96 12.22 -0.17
N VAL A 72 -6.88 12.23 1.17
CA VAL A 72 -5.83 11.55 1.91
C VAL A 72 -6.51 10.71 2.98
N GLU A 73 -6.29 9.40 2.92
CA GLU A 73 -6.83 8.42 3.85
C GLU A 73 -5.69 7.72 4.59
N SER A 74 -5.92 7.35 5.84
CA SER A 74 -4.94 6.68 6.70
C SER A 74 -5.49 5.36 7.20
N ILE A 75 -4.76 4.28 6.94
CA ILE A 75 -5.14 2.92 7.35
C ILE A 75 -4.02 2.36 8.22
N ASN A 76 -4.31 2.13 9.50
CA ASN A 76 -3.28 1.65 10.44
C ASN A 76 -2.78 0.26 10.04
N LEU A 77 -1.48 0.03 10.09
CA LEU A 77 -0.89 -1.26 9.70
C LEU A 77 -1.43 -2.40 10.56
N ASN A 78 -1.67 -2.18 11.85
CA ASN A 78 -2.20 -3.18 12.78
C ASN A 78 -3.69 -3.52 12.57
N SER A 79 -4.39 -2.78 11.70
CA SER A 79 -5.81 -3.00 11.43
C SER A 79 -6.07 -3.91 10.22
N ILE A 80 -5.05 -4.17 9.39
CA ILE A 80 -5.17 -5.00 8.19
C ILE A 80 -5.27 -6.47 8.60
N ILE A 81 -6.31 -7.17 8.16
CA ILE A 81 -6.64 -8.53 8.63
C ILE A 81 -6.76 -9.56 7.52
N ASP A 82 -6.94 -9.14 6.27
CA ASP A 82 -7.07 -10.06 5.13
C ASP A 82 -6.59 -9.40 3.84
N VAL A 83 -6.07 -10.22 2.92
CA VAL A 83 -5.50 -9.78 1.65
C VAL A 83 -5.83 -10.79 0.57
N LYS A 84 -6.39 -10.29 -0.53
CA LYS A 84 -6.73 -11.04 -1.72
C LYS A 84 -6.01 -10.47 -2.93
N MET A 85 -5.54 -11.34 -3.82
CA MET A 85 -4.96 -10.95 -5.11
C MET A 85 -5.70 -11.67 -6.24
N GLU A 86 -6.01 -10.95 -7.30
CA GLU A 86 -6.54 -11.49 -8.55
C GLU A 86 -5.55 -11.15 -9.67
N THR A 87 -5.07 -12.17 -10.37
CA THR A 87 -4.14 -12.00 -11.49
C THR A 87 -4.91 -11.93 -12.80
N SER A 88 -4.51 -11.04 -13.69
CA SER A 88 -4.99 -11.02 -15.07
C SER A 88 -4.72 -12.35 -15.77
N GLY A 89 -5.75 -12.98 -16.35
CA GLY A 89 -5.63 -14.22 -17.13
C GLY A 89 -5.04 -14.03 -18.53
N PHE A 90 -5.32 -14.98 -19.44
CA PHE A 90 -4.99 -14.90 -20.88
C PHE A 90 -5.91 -13.86 -21.59
N GLY A 91 -5.83 -12.59 -21.20
CA GLY A 91 -6.71 -11.51 -21.68
C GLY A 91 -6.10 -10.11 -21.50
N PHE A 92 -6.91 -9.06 -21.61
CA PHE A 92 -6.50 -7.65 -21.44
C PHE A 92 -6.63 -7.13 -19.99
N ASP A 93 -7.04 -7.97 -19.05
CA ASP A 93 -7.41 -7.52 -17.71
C ASP A 93 -6.21 -7.04 -16.89
N ASP A 94 -6.49 -6.15 -15.94
CA ASP A 94 -5.54 -5.66 -14.95
C ASP A 94 -5.43 -6.65 -13.78
N SER A 95 -4.33 -6.58 -13.02
CA SER A 95 -4.21 -7.35 -11.78
C SER A 95 -4.75 -6.53 -10.62
N GLU A 96 -5.35 -7.17 -9.63
CA GLU A 96 -5.97 -6.50 -8.50
C GLU A 96 -5.42 -7.02 -7.16
N ILE A 97 -5.24 -6.12 -6.19
CA ILE A 97 -5.07 -6.49 -4.78
C ILE A 97 -6.17 -5.82 -3.98
N THR A 98 -6.88 -6.60 -3.18
CA THR A 98 -7.82 -6.09 -2.19
C THR A 98 -7.28 -6.40 -0.81
N PHE A 99 -7.23 -5.43 0.09
CA PHE A 99 -6.95 -5.67 1.49
C PHE A 99 -8.11 -5.19 2.36
N THR A 100 -8.40 -5.95 3.41
CA THR A 100 -9.49 -5.69 4.36
C THR A 100 -8.90 -5.28 5.69
N TYR A 101 -9.48 -4.26 6.31
CA TYR A 101 -9.01 -3.69 7.57
C TYR A 101 -10.17 -3.37 8.51
N ILE A 102 -9.89 -3.43 9.82
CA ILE A 102 -10.84 -3.10 10.88
C ILE A 102 -11.00 -1.58 10.97
N THR A 103 -12.25 -1.11 10.98
CA THR A 103 -12.60 0.32 11.09
C THR A 103 -13.20 0.68 12.45
N SER A 104 -13.61 -0.32 13.24
CA SER A 104 -14.11 -0.07 14.60
C SER A 104 -12.99 0.43 15.51
N PRO A 105 -13.30 1.31 16.50
CA PRO A 105 -12.28 1.90 17.38
C PRO A 105 -11.54 0.86 18.23
N TYR A 106 -12.13 -0.30 18.45
CA TYR A 106 -11.53 -1.44 19.13
C TYR A 106 -11.50 -2.66 18.21
N PHE A 107 -10.41 -3.41 18.25
CA PHE A 107 -10.25 -4.64 17.46
C PHE A 107 -11.03 -5.82 18.04
N LYS A 108 -11.31 -5.80 19.35
CA LYS A 108 -12.18 -6.77 20.04
C LYS A 108 -13.43 -6.04 20.52
N SER A 109 -14.53 -6.16 19.79
CA SER A 109 -15.81 -5.61 20.20
C SER A 109 -16.95 -6.53 19.76
N ASN A 110 -18.14 -6.35 20.34
CA ASN A 110 -19.33 -7.11 19.92
C ASN A 110 -19.79 -6.74 18.49
N ASN A 111 -19.28 -5.64 17.92
CA ASN A 111 -19.66 -5.11 16.62
C ASN A 111 -18.41 -4.67 15.83
N VAL A 112 -17.48 -5.60 15.59
CA VAL A 112 -16.31 -5.30 14.74
C VAL A 112 -16.80 -4.95 13.34
N THR A 113 -16.39 -3.79 12.84
CA THR A 113 -16.68 -3.37 11.46
C THR A 113 -15.40 -3.40 10.65
N CYS A 114 -15.52 -3.81 9.39
CA CYS A 114 -14.40 -3.86 8.46
C CYS A 114 -14.74 -3.10 7.19
N ALA A 115 -13.71 -2.59 6.52
CA ALA A 115 -13.79 -2.07 5.16
C ALA A 115 -12.70 -2.74 4.31
N SER A 116 -12.85 -2.66 2.99
CA SER A 116 -11.87 -3.18 2.05
C SER A 116 -11.48 -2.08 1.07
N HIS A 117 -10.21 -2.07 0.69
CA HIS A 117 -9.69 -1.18 -0.33
C HIS A 117 -9.14 -2.01 -1.49
N LYS A 118 -9.56 -1.69 -2.71
CA LYS A 118 -9.17 -2.38 -3.94
C LYS A 118 -8.19 -1.54 -4.73
N LEU A 119 -7.03 -2.11 -5.04
CA LEU A 119 -5.97 -1.52 -5.83
C LEU A 119 -5.93 -2.23 -7.18
N GLU A 120 -6.03 -1.46 -8.25
CA GLU A 120 -5.93 -1.94 -9.63
C GLU A 120 -4.54 -1.63 -10.19
N PHE A 121 -3.91 -2.63 -10.78
CA PHE A 121 -2.55 -2.57 -11.28
C PHE A 121 -2.51 -2.91 -12.77
N PRO A 122 -1.81 -2.12 -13.59
CA PRO A 122 -1.58 -2.45 -14.97
C PRO A 122 -0.98 -3.84 -15.11
N LYS A 123 -1.40 -4.59 -16.14
CA LYS A 123 -0.95 -5.97 -16.40
C LYS A 123 0.57 -6.24 -16.30
N LYS A 124 1.42 -5.26 -16.62
CA LYS A 124 2.89 -5.41 -16.58
C LYS A 124 3.50 -5.24 -15.20
N PHE A 125 2.74 -4.75 -14.22
CA PHE A 125 3.23 -4.53 -12.87
C PHE A 125 3.31 -5.84 -12.11
N ASN A 126 4.45 -6.10 -11.48
CA ASN A 126 4.60 -7.26 -10.62
C ASN A 126 3.97 -7.00 -9.25
N VAL A 127 2.71 -7.40 -9.09
CA VAL A 127 1.92 -7.24 -7.84
C VAL A 127 2.38 -8.18 -6.71
N GLN A 128 3.13 -9.24 -7.01
CA GLN A 128 3.42 -10.30 -6.04
C GLN A 128 4.19 -9.84 -4.80
N PRO A 129 5.22 -8.96 -4.87
CA PRO A 129 5.92 -8.47 -3.69
C PRO A 129 5.00 -7.69 -2.74
N LEU A 130 4.13 -6.84 -3.30
CA LEU A 130 3.16 -6.07 -2.52
C LEU A 130 2.11 -6.98 -1.87
N TYR A 131 1.60 -7.96 -2.62
CA TYR A 131 0.70 -8.98 -2.06
C TYR A 131 1.34 -9.70 -0.88
N LYS A 132 2.59 -10.15 -1.03
CA LYS A 132 3.30 -10.88 0.03
C LYS A 132 3.53 -10.01 1.27
N LEU A 133 3.90 -8.74 1.09
CA LEU A 133 4.08 -7.78 2.18
C LEU A 133 2.79 -7.60 2.98
N LEU A 134 1.68 -7.33 2.29
CA LEU A 134 0.37 -7.14 2.93
C LEU A 134 -0.09 -8.43 3.62
N LEU A 135 0.14 -9.60 3.00
CA LEU A 135 -0.21 -10.89 3.57
C LEU A 135 0.57 -11.18 4.86
N GLU A 136 1.87 -10.91 4.88
CA GLU A 136 2.70 -11.07 6.08
C GLU A 136 2.25 -10.14 7.20
N LEU A 137 1.84 -8.91 6.87
CA LEU A 137 1.27 -7.96 7.83
C LEU A 137 -0.08 -8.47 8.39
N ALA A 138 -0.99 -8.88 7.51
CA ALA A 138 -2.30 -9.41 7.90
C ALA A 138 -2.16 -10.65 8.80
N TYR A 139 -1.25 -11.56 8.46
CA TYR A 139 -0.97 -12.74 9.28
C TYR A 139 -0.44 -12.37 10.67
N LYS A 140 0.53 -11.45 10.76
CA LYS A 140 1.04 -10.97 12.06
C LYS A 140 -0.06 -10.34 12.91
N ASN A 141 -0.95 -9.57 12.29
CA ASN A 141 -2.08 -8.95 12.99
C ASN A 141 -3.08 -10.01 13.45
N HIS A 142 -3.37 -11.01 12.62
CA HIS A 142 -4.23 -12.13 13.02
C HIS A 142 -3.70 -12.83 14.28
N GLU A 143 -2.40 -13.15 14.31
CA GLU A 143 -1.76 -13.75 15.49
C GLU A 143 -1.84 -12.82 16.70
N HIS A 144 -1.58 -11.52 16.53
CA HIS A 144 -1.64 -10.55 17.62
C HIS A 144 -3.07 -10.36 18.18
N LEU A 145 -4.08 -10.40 17.31
CA LEU A 145 -5.48 -10.22 17.69
C LEU A 145 -6.06 -11.46 18.37
N ASN A 146 -5.62 -12.65 18.02
CA ASN A 146 -6.19 -13.91 18.50
C ASN A 146 -5.32 -14.66 19.52
N GLY A 147 -4.08 -14.23 19.73
CA GLY A 147 -3.21 -14.71 20.79
C GLY A 147 -3.47 -14.09 22.16
#